data_AF-A0A817X137-F1
#
_entry.id   AF-A0A817X137-F1
#
_cell.length_a   1.000
_cell.length_b   1.000
_cell.length_c   1.000
_cell.angle_alpha   90.00
_cell.angle_beta   90.00
_cell.angle_gamma   90.00
#
_symmetry.space_group_name_H-M   'P 1'
#
loop_
_entity.id
_entity.type
_entity.pdbx_description
1 polymer ?
#
loop_
_entity_poly.entity_id
_entity_poly.type
_entity_poly.pdbx_seq_one_letter_code
_entity_poly.pdbx_strand_id
1 'polypeptide(L)'
;MCSQHGISDSCTDIGYSAYLVSDNTQLSASPITNRANVACGDICSSSSSYSACSTSCGSQCDGNQVAGADTPVSRRYNLVRKNAEFELLYNTIQVKDRMKVFNGAKLLFDSGCVGTMSHQSVYLILSNGDNIRVDVEPNCACQQIAGCTGTAWDFTVVCPDQCKSENSKANDQYNIKLRSSGRDISNDGTLYINDDAEMPPLIALSCESVLWEVSFNYQAAFTGARSFSKKVNGQSSGSESFDIVRSLANETLGGSVTAKWTVASTKESAAQESEGRQEFLPNGYPLFSNAKDNGYGIYQLTNPPPTYNEVWNWKANVLSGIALLENKTKEANSWMTRQRQQAKIQTNREQPVDDERVGLNCFFSDNSTRKIEDTVAIKLFNRASNGHYCSWNNTIAKWKFNRVNHRNESYVLLVCNQNV
;
A
#
# COMPACT_ATOMS: atom_id res chain seq x y z
N MET A 1 -9.10 -21.31 40.44
CA MET A 1 -10.44 -20.83 40.05
C MET A 1 -10.72 -19.54 40.83
N CYS A 2 -11.34 -18.52 40.23
CA CYS A 2 -11.63 -17.24 40.90
C CYS A 2 -13.15 -17.05 41.05
N SER A 3 -13.64 -16.71 42.24
CA SER A 3 -15.03 -16.30 42.50
C SER A 3 -15.07 -14.84 42.96
N GLN A 4 -16.05 -14.06 42.50
CA GLN A 4 -16.04 -12.60 42.59
C GLN A 4 -17.00 -12.04 43.65
N HIS A 5 -16.57 -11.01 44.40
CA HIS A 5 -17.45 -10.12 45.16
C HIS A 5 -16.87 -8.68 45.20
N GLY A 6 -17.64 -7.68 44.74
CA GLY A 6 -17.44 -6.24 45.02
C GLY A 6 -16.43 -5.48 44.15
N ILE A 7 -16.78 -4.28 43.68
CA ILE A 7 -16.07 -3.46 42.68
C ILE A 7 -15.32 -2.28 43.34
N SER A 8 -14.06 -2.03 42.94
CA SER A 8 -13.48 -0.68 42.72
C SER A 8 -12.11 -0.78 42.01
N ASP A 9 -11.84 0.18 41.10
CA ASP A 9 -10.77 0.20 40.10
C ASP A 9 -9.33 0.39 40.65
N SER A 10 -8.52 -0.65 40.50
CA SER A 10 -7.07 -0.67 40.17
C SER A 10 -6.50 -2.04 40.56
N CYS A 11 -5.58 -2.59 39.76
CA CYS A 11 -5.06 -3.97 39.94
C CYS A 11 -4.17 -4.19 41.18
N THR A 12 -4.28 -3.36 42.22
CA THR A 12 -3.49 -3.49 43.45
C THR A 12 -4.29 -4.02 44.65
N ASP A 13 -5.62 -4.02 44.64
CA ASP A 13 -6.43 -4.29 45.84
C ASP A 13 -7.58 -5.30 45.68
N ILE A 14 -7.50 -6.21 44.71
CA ILE A 14 -8.54 -7.24 44.56
C ILE A 14 -8.14 -8.50 45.33
N GLY A 15 -8.90 -8.82 46.39
CA GLY A 15 -8.71 -9.97 47.28
C GLY A 15 -8.97 -11.31 46.60
N TYR A 16 -8.13 -11.71 45.65
CA TYR A 16 -8.12 -13.07 45.12
C TYR A 16 -7.23 -13.97 45.98
N SER A 17 -7.77 -15.11 46.40
CA SER A 17 -6.97 -16.20 46.97
C SER A 17 -6.55 -17.14 45.85
N ALA A 18 -5.25 -17.19 45.55
CA ALA A 18 -4.69 -18.18 44.63
C ALA A 18 -4.40 -19.48 45.40
N TYR A 19 -4.70 -20.64 44.81
CA TYR A 19 -4.45 -21.96 45.39
C TYR A 19 -3.66 -22.80 44.38
N LEU A 20 -2.71 -23.60 44.87
CA LEU A 20 -2.02 -24.59 44.04
C LEU A 20 -2.98 -25.73 43.72
N VAL A 21 -3.06 -26.14 42.46
CA VAL A 21 -3.75 -27.37 42.06
C VAL A 21 -2.68 -28.46 41.93
N SER A 22 -2.65 -29.41 42.85
CA SER A 22 -1.90 -30.65 42.66
C SER A 22 -2.82 -31.68 42.00
N ASP A 23 -2.35 -32.27 40.91
CA ASP A 23 -2.90 -33.47 40.29
C ASP A 23 -4.34 -33.32 39.74
N ASN A 24 -4.67 -32.12 39.22
CA ASN A 24 -5.94 -31.77 38.58
C ASN A 24 -7.22 -31.96 39.42
N THR A 25 -7.11 -32.33 40.70
CA THR A 25 -8.29 -32.70 41.51
C THR A 25 -8.28 -32.14 42.94
N GLN A 26 -7.17 -31.59 43.43
CA GLN A 26 -7.13 -31.00 44.77
C GLN A 26 -6.48 -29.61 44.77
N LEU A 27 -7.12 -28.69 45.49
CA LEU A 27 -6.58 -27.37 45.81
C LEU A 27 -5.75 -27.45 47.10
N SER A 28 -4.69 -26.64 47.20
CA SER A 28 -3.90 -26.51 48.43
C SER A 28 -4.78 -26.07 49.61
N ALA A 29 -4.47 -26.57 50.80
CA ALA A 29 -5.24 -26.26 52.02
C ALA A 29 -5.19 -24.77 52.42
N SER A 30 -4.17 -24.05 51.97
CA SER A 30 -4.00 -22.61 52.23
C SER A 30 -3.80 -21.81 50.93
N PRO A 31 -4.27 -20.56 50.87
CA PRO A 31 -3.96 -19.64 49.79
C PRO A 31 -2.46 -19.37 49.69
N ILE A 32 -1.96 -19.16 48.49
CA ILE A 32 -0.61 -18.67 48.24
C ILE A 32 -0.58 -17.21 48.72
N THR A 33 0.17 -16.94 49.79
CA THR A 33 0.21 -15.64 50.48
C THR A 33 1.16 -14.63 49.82
N ASN A 34 1.99 -15.07 48.87
CA ASN A 34 2.84 -14.19 48.09
C ASN A 34 2.04 -13.62 46.92
N ARG A 35 2.17 -12.31 46.67
CA ARG A 35 1.57 -11.61 45.53
C ARG A 35 2.00 -12.27 44.22
N ALA A 36 1.19 -13.22 43.74
CA ALA A 36 1.37 -13.78 42.43
C ALA A 36 0.81 -12.77 41.43
N ASN A 37 1.68 -12.19 40.60
CA ASN A 37 1.24 -11.46 39.42
C ASN A 37 0.57 -12.47 38.49
N VAL A 38 -0.76 -12.54 38.55
CA VAL A 38 -1.53 -13.38 37.63
C VAL A 38 -1.52 -12.68 36.28
N ALA A 39 -0.57 -13.07 35.43
CA ALA A 39 -0.72 -12.84 33.99
C ALA A 39 -2.09 -13.42 33.60
N CYS A 40 -2.93 -12.61 32.95
CA CYS A 40 -4.24 -13.06 32.48
C CYS A 40 -4.07 -14.37 31.71
N GLY A 41 -4.54 -15.48 32.30
CA GLY A 41 -4.49 -16.80 31.67
C GLY A 41 -5.40 -16.88 30.44
N ASP A 42 -5.66 -18.09 29.94
CA ASP A 42 -6.37 -18.39 28.68
C ASP A 42 -7.83 -17.91 28.54
N ILE A 43 -8.36 -17.11 29.47
CA ILE A 43 -9.77 -16.71 29.49
C ILE A 43 -9.95 -15.33 28.85
N CYS A 44 -9.91 -15.27 27.52
CA CYS A 44 -10.60 -14.21 26.77
C CYS A 44 -12.04 -14.68 26.55
N SER A 45 -12.95 -14.40 27.49
CA SER A 45 -14.39 -14.54 27.20
C SER A 45 -14.83 -13.31 26.42
N SER A 46 -15.46 -13.51 25.26
CA SER A 46 -15.97 -12.45 24.39
C SER A 46 -17.13 -11.63 24.99
N SER A 47 -17.52 -11.89 26.24
CA SER A 47 -18.77 -11.41 26.82
C SER A 47 -18.65 -10.44 28.02
N SER A 48 -17.45 -10.00 28.41
CA SER A 48 -17.32 -9.08 29.56
C SER A 48 -16.37 -7.91 29.28
N SER A 49 -16.94 -6.75 28.97
CA SER A 49 -16.28 -5.46 28.79
C SER A 49 -15.73 -4.82 30.08
N TYR A 50 -15.63 -5.58 31.18
CA TYR A 50 -15.33 -5.06 32.53
C TYR A 50 -14.20 -5.81 33.26
N SER A 51 -13.40 -6.60 32.53
CA SER A 51 -12.21 -7.24 33.09
C SER A 51 -10.98 -6.37 32.79
N ALA A 52 -10.04 -6.24 33.73
CA ALA A 52 -8.71 -5.69 33.45
C ALA A 52 -7.96 -6.46 32.35
N CYS A 53 -8.42 -7.67 31.99
CA CYS A 53 -7.95 -8.44 30.84
C CYS A 53 -8.67 -8.06 29.52
N SER A 54 -9.83 -7.39 29.57
CA SER A 54 -10.65 -7.07 28.39
C SER A 54 -10.05 -6.00 27.48
N THR A 55 -9.30 -5.03 28.02
CA THR A 55 -8.56 -4.03 27.24
C THR A 55 -7.39 -4.61 26.43
N SER A 56 -7.06 -5.89 26.65
CA SER A 56 -5.94 -6.59 25.98
C SER A 56 -6.35 -7.78 25.10
N CYS A 57 -7.65 -8.10 25.05
CA CYS A 57 -8.17 -9.11 24.12
C CYS A 57 -8.67 -8.37 22.85
N GLY A 58 -7.89 -8.44 21.78
CA GLY A 58 -8.30 -7.93 20.46
C GLY A 58 -7.70 -6.60 20.04
N SER A 59 -6.53 -6.21 20.58
CA SER A 59 -5.73 -5.16 19.94
C SER A 59 -5.50 -5.54 18.50
N GLN A 60 -5.99 -4.69 17.58
CA GLN A 60 -5.66 -4.78 16.17
C GLN A 60 -4.12 -4.73 16.07
N CYS A 61 -3.55 -5.62 15.25
CA CYS A 61 -2.17 -5.42 14.81
C CYS A 61 -2.10 -4.09 14.02
N ASP A 62 -0.91 -3.51 13.90
CA ASP A 62 -0.63 -2.14 13.43
C ASP A 62 -0.89 -1.02 14.44
N GLY A 63 0.20 -0.34 14.84
CA GLY A 63 0.15 1.00 15.43
C GLY A 63 0.18 1.08 16.96
N ASN A 64 0.07 -0.05 17.67
CA ASN A 64 0.17 -0.07 19.12
C ASN A 64 1.52 -0.65 19.56
N GLN A 65 2.49 0.24 19.79
CA GLN A 65 3.71 -0.11 20.49
C GLN A 65 3.36 -0.49 21.94
N VAL A 66 3.81 -1.65 22.38
CA VAL A 66 3.68 -2.11 23.77
C VAL A 66 5.07 -2.04 24.39
N ALA A 67 5.19 -1.30 25.48
CA ALA A 67 6.42 -1.18 26.23
C ALA A 67 6.22 -1.60 27.69
N GLY A 68 7.31 -2.01 28.34
CA GLY A 68 7.30 -2.40 29.74
C GLY A 68 8.69 -2.43 30.35
N ALA A 69 8.75 -2.90 31.59
CA ALA A 69 9.96 -3.00 32.40
C ALA A 69 10.05 -4.41 33.02
N ASP A 70 10.31 -4.52 34.32
CA ASP A 70 10.54 -5.79 35.02
C ASP A 70 9.31 -6.71 35.15
N THR A 71 8.14 -6.30 34.65
CA THR A 71 6.91 -7.09 34.74
C THR A 71 6.69 -7.92 33.47
N PRO A 72 6.54 -9.26 33.57
CA PRO A 72 6.20 -10.08 32.42
C PRO A 72 4.88 -9.65 31.78
N VAL A 73 4.83 -9.68 30.45
CA VAL A 73 3.64 -9.29 29.69
C VAL A 73 3.30 -10.37 28.68
N SER A 74 2.00 -10.62 28.51
CA SER A 74 1.45 -11.45 27.44
C SER A 74 0.36 -10.68 26.70
N ARG A 75 0.46 -10.57 25.38
CA ARG A 75 -0.52 -9.87 24.52
C ARG A 75 -0.97 -10.77 23.38
N ARG A 76 -2.26 -10.70 23.04
CA ARG A 76 -2.83 -11.42 21.89
C ARG A 76 -3.19 -10.44 20.78
N TYR A 77 -2.92 -10.83 19.55
CA TYR A 77 -3.25 -10.05 18.35
C TYR A 77 -4.06 -10.91 17.41
N ASN A 78 -5.17 -10.37 16.91
CA ASN A 78 -5.90 -10.96 15.80
C ASN A 78 -5.38 -10.35 14.50
N LEU A 79 -4.78 -11.17 13.66
CA LEU A 79 -4.21 -10.80 12.37
C LEU A 79 -5.24 -10.84 11.24
N VAL A 80 -6.50 -11.21 11.55
CA VAL A 80 -7.67 -11.23 10.66
C VAL A 80 -7.60 -12.28 9.54
N ARG A 81 -6.41 -12.81 9.24
CA ARG A 81 -6.19 -13.72 8.12
C ARG A 81 -5.45 -14.98 8.57
N LYS A 82 -5.95 -16.12 8.08
CA LYS A 82 -5.22 -17.39 8.15
C LYS A 82 -4.08 -17.36 7.13
N ASN A 83 -2.98 -18.02 7.47
CA ASN A 83 -1.83 -18.21 6.56
C ASN A 83 -1.15 -16.91 6.14
N ALA A 84 -0.98 -15.97 7.07
CA ALA A 84 -0.46 -14.64 6.78
C ALA A 84 0.99 -14.46 7.27
N GLU A 85 1.75 -13.65 6.54
CA GLU A 85 3.06 -13.17 6.94
C GLU A 85 2.91 -11.84 7.69
N PHE A 86 3.57 -11.68 8.83
CA PHE A 86 3.53 -10.48 9.66
C PHE A 86 4.91 -10.16 10.21
N GLU A 87 5.13 -8.90 10.60
CA GLU A 87 6.42 -8.44 11.13
C GLU A 87 6.30 -8.17 12.64
N LEU A 88 7.28 -8.67 13.40
CA LEU A 88 7.51 -8.28 14.79
C LEU A 88 8.69 -7.31 14.84
N LEU A 89 8.43 -6.09 15.27
CA LEU A 89 9.45 -5.11 15.64
C LEU A 89 9.66 -5.18 17.15
N TYR A 90 10.89 -5.35 17.63
CA TYR A 90 11.14 -5.41 19.07
C TYR A 90 12.48 -4.84 19.51
N ASN A 91 12.57 -4.37 20.75
CA ASN A 91 13.79 -3.90 21.40
C ASN A 91 13.80 -4.34 22.87
N THR A 92 14.91 -4.91 23.32
CA THR A 92 15.13 -5.36 24.72
C THR A 92 16.25 -4.57 25.42
N ILE A 93 16.63 -3.40 24.88
CA ILE A 93 17.58 -2.42 25.43
C ILE A 93 18.85 -3.12 25.99
N GLN A 94 19.30 -2.80 27.22
CA GLN A 94 20.62 -3.17 27.74
C GLN A 94 20.54 -4.39 28.67
N VAL A 95 19.51 -4.46 29.51
CA VAL A 95 19.26 -5.63 30.37
C VAL A 95 18.52 -6.67 29.53
N LYS A 96 18.99 -7.92 29.58
CA LYS A 96 18.51 -8.93 28.63
C LYS A 96 17.08 -9.38 28.96
N ASP A 97 16.23 -9.34 27.95
CA ASP A 97 14.86 -9.87 27.98
C ASP A 97 14.68 -10.91 26.87
N ARG A 98 13.59 -11.68 26.96
CA ARG A 98 13.23 -12.69 25.95
C ARG A 98 11.81 -12.48 25.48
N MET A 99 11.64 -12.37 24.17
CA MET A 99 10.33 -12.29 23.53
C MET A 99 10.04 -13.59 22.79
N LYS A 100 8.83 -14.12 23.02
CA LYS A 100 8.35 -15.35 22.38
C LYS A 100 7.04 -15.07 21.66
N VAL A 101 6.94 -15.49 20.41
CA VAL A 101 5.70 -15.40 19.63
C VAL A 101 5.12 -16.78 19.43
N PHE A 102 3.84 -16.94 19.74
CA PHE A 102 3.11 -18.19 19.63
C PHE A 102 1.92 -18.05 18.68
N ASN A 103 1.57 -19.15 18.04
CA ASN A 103 0.30 -19.35 17.34
C ASN A 103 -0.37 -20.60 17.93
N GLY A 104 -1.39 -20.38 18.76
CA GLY A 104 -1.89 -21.41 19.67
C GLY A 104 -0.77 -21.90 20.61
N ALA A 105 -0.49 -23.20 20.59
CA ALA A 105 0.60 -23.81 21.36
C ALA A 105 1.95 -23.85 20.61
N LYS A 106 1.98 -23.50 19.32
CA LYS A 106 3.19 -23.57 18.49
C LYS A 106 4.03 -22.31 18.69
N LEU A 107 5.28 -22.47 19.11
CA LEU A 107 6.28 -21.40 19.13
C LEU A 107 6.66 -21.05 17.69
N LEU A 108 6.45 -19.79 17.30
CA LEU A 108 6.84 -19.25 15.99
C LEU A 108 8.21 -18.56 16.06
N PHE A 109 8.47 -17.85 17.15
CA PHE A 109 9.70 -17.08 17.33
C PHE A 109 10.11 -17.04 18.79
N ASP A 110 11.42 -16.97 19.01
CA ASP A 110 12.05 -16.80 20.30
C ASP A 110 13.32 -15.97 20.10
N SER A 111 13.36 -14.77 20.69
CA SER A 111 14.54 -13.90 20.59
C SER A 111 15.76 -14.47 21.33
N GLY A 112 15.58 -15.49 22.16
CA GLY A 112 16.53 -15.85 23.20
C GLY A 112 16.63 -14.74 24.25
N CYS A 113 17.53 -14.93 25.21
CA CYS A 113 17.77 -13.93 26.23
C CYS A 113 18.79 -12.90 25.77
N VAL A 114 18.29 -11.78 25.25
CA VAL A 114 19.10 -10.78 24.51
C VAL A 114 18.80 -9.37 24.99
N GLY A 115 19.80 -8.50 24.90
CA GLY A 115 19.66 -7.05 25.05
C GLY A 115 20.05 -6.45 23.71
N THR A 116 19.07 -6.05 22.91
CA THR A 116 19.32 -5.71 21.50
C THR A 116 19.93 -4.33 21.30
N MET A 117 19.79 -3.42 22.28
CA MET A 117 20.17 -2.00 22.23
C MET A 117 19.55 -1.17 21.08
N SER A 118 19.02 -1.81 20.05
CA SER A 118 18.28 -1.24 18.92
C SER A 118 17.09 -2.12 18.55
N HIS A 119 16.16 -1.56 17.79
CA HIS A 119 15.03 -2.32 17.23
C HIS A 119 15.50 -3.39 16.26
N GLN A 120 14.96 -4.59 16.44
CA GLN A 120 15.10 -5.73 15.56
C GLN A 120 13.78 -5.98 14.83
N SER A 121 13.86 -6.48 13.60
CA SER A 121 12.71 -6.88 12.79
C SER A 121 12.79 -8.37 12.46
N VAL A 122 11.67 -9.07 12.61
CA VAL A 122 11.53 -10.47 12.23
C VAL A 122 10.21 -10.70 11.52
N TYR A 123 10.28 -11.28 10.32
CA TYR A 123 9.13 -11.72 9.53
C TYR A 123 8.73 -13.14 9.91
N LEU A 124 7.45 -13.33 10.23
CA LEU A 124 6.90 -14.58 10.73
C LEU A 124 5.69 -15.00 9.90
N ILE A 125 5.58 -16.30 9.63
CA ILE A 125 4.51 -16.88 8.83
C ILE A 125 3.57 -17.67 9.75
N LEU A 126 2.29 -17.29 9.79
CA LEU A 126 1.26 -18.18 10.34
C LEU A 126 0.98 -19.28 9.34
N SER A 127 0.93 -20.52 9.82
CA SER A 127 0.58 -21.69 8.99
C SER A 127 -0.87 -22.13 9.18
N ASN A 128 -1.55 -21.66 10.23
CA ASN A 128 -2.95 -21.94 10.57
C ASN A 128 -3.43 -20.93 11.62
N GLY A 129 -4.72 -20.60 11.64
CA GLY A 129 -5.28 -19.65 12.61
C GLY A 129 -5.01 -18.17 12.25
N ASP A 130 -5.68 -17.29 12.97
CA ASP A 130 -5.73 -15.83 12.78
C ASP A 130 -5.24 -15.06 14.01
N ASN A 131 -4.75 -15.75 15.04
CA ASN A 131 -4.33 -15.14 16.30
C ASN A 131 -2.90 -15.52 16.66
N ILE A 132 -2.14 -14.54 17.14
CA ILE A 132 -0.83 -14.76 17.76
C ILE A 132 -0.84 -14.28 19.21
N ARG A 133 0.11 -14.80 20.00
CA ARG A 133 0.42 -14.33 21.35
C ARG A 133 1.88 -13.95 21.44
N VAL A 134 2.18 -12.76 21.94
CA VAL A 134 3.55 -12.30 22.24
C VAL A 134 3.72 -12.33 23.76
N ASP A 135 4.68 -13.11 24.23
CA ASP A 135 5.06 -13.19 25.64
C ASP A 135 6.44 -12.54 25.82
N VAL A 136 6.56 -11.68 26.83
CA VAL A 136 7.82 -11.04 27.23
C VAL A 136 8.23 -11.56 28.61
N GLU A 137 9.42 -12.14 28.67
CA GLU A 137 10.11 -12.57 29.89
C GLU A 137 11.22 -11.58 30.22
N PRO A 138 10.95 -10.59 31.10
CA PRO A 138 11.96 -9.63 31.49
C PRO A 138 13.07 -10.27 32.32
N ASN A 139 14.25 -9.65 32.29
CA ASN A 139 15.42 -10.03 33.11
C ASN A 139 15.86 -11.49 32.94
N CYS A 140 15.63 -12.08 31.76
CA CYS A 140 15.79 -13.52 31.53
C CYS A 140 17.19 -14.07 31.85
N ALA A 141 18.23 -13.22 31.86
CA ALA A 141 19.61 -13.65 32.10
C ALA A 141 19.93 -13.82 33.59
N CYS A 142 19.10 -13.25 34.46
CA CYS A 142 19.38 -13.06 35.87
C CYS A 142 18.16 -13.31 36.76
N GLN A 143 17.11 -13.98 36.26
CA GLN A 143 15.91 -14.30 37.04
C GLN A 143 16.21 -15.08 38.35
N GLN A 144 17.39 -15.70 38.44
CA GLN A 144 17.85 -16.43 39.63
C GLN A 144 18.72 -15.58 40.58
N ILE A 145 19.03 -14.33 40.23
CA ILE A 145 19.86 -13.43 41.03
C ILE A 145 18.96 -12.37 41.67
N ALA A 146 18.96 -12.33 43.00
CA ALA A 146 18.22 -11.32 43.77
C ALA A 146 18.70 -9.91 43.41
N GLY A 147 17.75 -9.00 43.14
CA GLY A 147 18.03 -7.61 42.77
C GLY A 147 18.19 -7.36 41.27
N CYS A 148 17.89 -8.33 40.40
CA CYS A 148 17.85 -8.06 38.97
C CYS A 148 16.57 -7.30 38.58
N THR A 149 16.73 -5.99 38.42
CA THR A 149 15.66 -5.04 38.07
C THR A 149 16.21 -3.98 37.11
N GLY A 150 15.32 -3.16 36.54
CA GLY A 150 15.70 -2.04 35.68
C GLY A 150 15.81 -2.42 34.22
N THR A 151 15.17 -3.51 33.79
CA THR A 151 15.00 -3.76 32.36
C THR A 151 13.94 -2.87 31.74
N ALA A 152 14.01 -2.70 30.44
CA ALA A 152 12.99 -2.04 29.65
C ALA A 152 12.99 -2.63 28.24
N TRP A 153 11.78 -2.76 27.69
CA TRP A 153 11.56 -3.38 26.40
C TRP A 153 10.36 -2.74 25.72
N ASP A 154 10.33 -2.84 24.40
CA ASP A 154 9.16 -2.50 23.60
C ASP A 154 9.03 -3.42 22.39
N PHE A 155 7.80 -3.62 21.92
CA PHE A 155 7.53 -4.30 20.67
C PHE A 155 6.30 -3.75 19.96
N THR A 156 6.24 -3.97 18.65
CA THR A 156 5.09 -3.68 17.79
C THR A 156 4.84 -4.89 16.90
N VAL A 157 3.60 -5.34 16.83
CA VAL A 157 3.16 -6.32 15.83
C VAL A 157 2.57 -5.55 14.66
N VAL A 158 3.22 -5.65 13.50
CA VAL A 158 2.75 -5.11 12.24
C VAL A 158 1.89 -6.19 11.58
N CYS A 159 0.63 -5.89 11.31
CA CYS A 159 -0.28 -6.78 10.60
C CYS A 159 0.34 -7.18 9.25
N PRO A 160 -0.02 -8.36 8.74
CA PRO A 160 0.02 -8.62 7.31
C PRO A 160 -0.68 -7.48 6.59
N ASP A 161 -0.04 -6.86 5.60
CA ASP A 161 -0.53 -5.65 4.95
C ASP A 161 -2.01 -5.77 4.58
N GLN A 162 -2.85 -5.09 5.36
CA GLN A 162 -4.26 -4.96 5.07
C GLN A 162 -4.41 -3.88 4.02
N CYS A 163 -4.87 -4.29 2.85
CA CYS A 163 -5.83 -3.50 2.10
C CYS A 163 -7.05 -3.22 2.99
N LYS A 164 -6.98 -2.15 3.79
CA LYS A 164 -8.00 -1.74 4.76
C LYS A 164 -9.35 -1.59 4.09
N SER A 165 -10.23 -2.58 4.25
CA SER A 165 -11.65 -2.45 3.87
C SER A 165 -12.52 -1.83 4.97
N GLU A 166 -11.95 -1.39 6.11
CA GLU A 166 -12.77 -0.92 7.25
C GLU A 166 -12.55 0.54 7.71
N ASN A 167 -11.64 1.32 7.11
CA ASN A 167 -11.50 2.76 7.43
C ASN A 167 -11.99 3.69 6.31
N SER A 168 -13.15 3.36 5.73
CA SER A 168 -13.86 4.15 4.71
C SER A 168 -14.54 5.41 5.27
N LYS A 169 -13.82 6.24 6.04
CA LYS A 169 -14.28 7.59 6.44
C LYS A 169 -13.13 8.61 6.51
N ALA A 170 -12.56 8.94 5.35
CA ALA A 170 -12.09 10.29 5.00
C ALA A 170 -11.43 10.26 3.60
N ASN A 171 -12.09 10.84 2.60
CA ASN A 171 -11.58 11.43 1.33
C ASN A 171 -10.43 10.84 0.48
N ASP A 172 -9.79 9.73 0.84
CA ASP A 172 -8.76 9.10 0.00
C ASP A 172 -9.40 8.04 -0.91
N GLN A 173 -9.88 8.48 -2.07
CA GLN A 173 -10.58 7.64 -3.05
C GLN A 173 -9.71 6.49 -3.62
N TYR A 174 -8.43 6.46 -3.31
CA TYR A 174 -7.49 5.41 -3.68
C TYR A 174 -6.66 5.07 -2.44
N ASN A 175 -6.83 3.87 -1.88
CA ASN A 175 -6.12 3.37 -0.68
C ASN A 175 -4.62 3.12 -0.96
N ILE A 176 -3.91 4.13 -1.46
CA ILE A 176 -2.48 4.07 -1.77
C ILE A 176 -1.74 4.73 -0.62
N LYS A 177 -0.82 4.00 -0.01
CA LYS A 177 0.00 4.50 1.09
C LYS A 177 1.46 4.28 0.75
N LEU A 178 2.25 5.35 0.85
CA LEU A 178 3.69 5.24 0.88
C LEU A 178 4.11 5.15 2.35
N ARG A 179 4.83 4.09 2.73
CA ARG A 179 5.34 3.91 4.09
C ARG A 179 6.86 4.04 4.15
N SER A 180 7.36 4.64 5.22
CA SER A 180 8.78 4.61 5.59
C SER A 180 8.91 4.23 7.05
N SER A 181 9.72 3.21 7.34
CA SER A 181 9.93 2.71 8.72
C SER A 181 8.61 2.50 9.48
N GLY A 182 7.61 1.91 8.81
CA GLY A 182 6.29 1.63 9.37
C GLY A 182 5.33 2.82 9.50
N ARG A 183 5.72 4.04 9.09
CA ARG A 183 4.83 5.22 9.11
C ARG A 183 4.33 5.59 7.72
N ASP A 184 3.03 5.92 7.63
CA ASP A 184 2.42 6.44 6.41
C ASP A 184 2.93 7.87 6.12
N ILE A 185 3.31 8.13 4.87
CA ILE A 185 3.67 9.44 4.33
C ILE A 185 2.45 9.96 3.57
N SER A 186 2.08 11.23 3.76
CA SER A 186 1.01 11.87 2.97
C SER A 186 1.44 12.15 1.54
N ASN A 187 0.49 12.35 0.62
CA ASN A 187 0.83 12.87 -0.71
C ASN A 187 1.44 14.26 -0.53
N ASP A 188 2.56 14.55 -1.20
CA ASP A 188 3.42 15.72 -0.96
C ASP A 188 4.11 15.76 0.42
N GLY A 189 4.07 14.67 1.19
CA GLY A 189 4.75 14.58 2.48
C GLY A 189 6.28 14.59 2.31
N THR A 190 6.96 15.34 3.18
CA THR A 190 8.41 15.36 3.25
C THR A 190 8.89 14.39 4.32
N LEU A 191 9.67 13.39 3.92
CA LEU A 191 10.42 12.55 4.84
C LEU A 191 11.78 13.20 5.11
N TYR A 192 12.12 13.37 6.38
CA TYR A 192 13.45 13.81 6.79
C TYR A 192 14.33 12.60 7.10
N ILE A 193 15.39 12.42 6.32
CA ILE A 193 16.42 11.42 6.56
C ILE A 193 17.56 12.15 7.26
N ASN A 194 17.53 12.13 8.59
CA ASN A 194 18.53 12.81 9.41
C ASN A 194 19.70 11.86 9.67
N ASP A 195 20.94 12.33 9.54
CA ASP A 195 22.27 11.78 9.92
C ASP A 195 22.61 10.28 9.72
N ASP A 196 21.64 9.42 9.45
CA ASP A 196 21.81 8.01 9.16
C ASP A 196 22.33 7.84 7.72
N ALA A 197 23.36 7.02 7.59
CA ALA A 197 24.02 6.76 6.31
C ALA A 197 23.11 5.99 5.33
N GLU A 198 22.00 5.43 5.79
CA GLU A 198 21.12 4.59 4.98
C GLU A 198 19.71 5.17 4.92
N MET A 199 19.19 5.29 3.70
CA MET A 199 17.82 5.73 3.46
C MET A 199 16.86 4.64 4.00
N PRO A 200 15.87 4.99 4.83
CA PRO A 200 14.91 4.01 5.30
C PRO A 200 14.14 3.41 4.10
N PRO A 201 13.81 2.12 4.13
CA PRO A 201 13.05 1.50 3.06
C PRO A 201 11.74 2.26 2.87
N LEU A 202 11.52 2.72 1.64
CA LEU A 202 10.24 3.30 1.23
C LEU A 202 9.46 2.22 0.50
N ILE A 203 8.29 1.89 1.03
CA ILE A 203 7.41 0.85 0.50
C ILE A 203 6.13 1.52 0.02
N ALA A 204 5.86 1.43 -1.29
CA ALA A 204 4.58 1.82 -1.85
C ALA A 204 3.62 0.63 -1.79
N LEU A 205 2.46 0.81 -1.15
CA LEU A 205 1.43 -0.20 -1.02
C LEU A 205 0.19 0.20 -1.81
N SER A 206 -0.29 -0.73 -2.64
CA SER A 206 -1.59 -0.62 -3.28
C SER A 206 -2.30 -1.97 -3.39
N CYS A 207 -3.62 -1.90 -3.28
CA CYS A 207 -4.57 -2.98 -3.42
C CYS A 207 -5.02 -3.21 -4.87
N GLU A 208 -4.78 -2.22 -5.72
CA GLU A 208 -5.09 -2.25 -7.15
C GLU A 208 -3.82 -1.99 -7.93
N SER A 209 -3.79 -2.41 -9.20
CA SER A 209 -2.67 -2.03 -10.04
C SER A 209 -2.69 -0.54 -10.29
N VAL A 210 -1.75 0.16 -9.67
CA VAL A 210 -1.57 1.60 -9.87
C VAL A 210 -0.20 1.84 -10.42
N LEU A 211 -0.18 2.63 -11.48
CA LEU A 211 0.98 3.40 -11.84
C LEU A 211 1.19 4.46 -10.78
N TRP A 212 2.43 4.56 -10.34
CA TRP A 212 2.88 5.65 -9.49
C TRP A 212 4.15 6.23 -10.07
N GLU A 213 4.29 7.55 -9.96
CA GLU A 213 5.54 8.27 -10.08
C GLU A 213 5.93 8.67 -8.66
N VAL A 214 7.21 8.60 -8.29
CA VAL A 214 7.76 9.26 -7.10
C VAL A 214 8.88 10.17 -7.57
N SER A 215 8.75 11.46 -7.25
CA SER A 215 9.82 12.43 -7.46
C SER A 215 10.66 12.53 -6.19
N PHE A 216 11.98 12.57 -6.30
CA PHE A 216 12.93 12.83 -5.23
C PHE A 216 13.51 14.21 -5.49
N ASN A 217 13.56 15.05 -4.46
CA ASN A 217 14.31 16.30 -4.47
C ASN A 217 15.22 16.29 -3.26
N TYR A 218 16.45 15.85 -3.46
CA TYR A 218 17.46 15.84 -2.42
C TYR A 218 18.15 17.20 -2.37
N GLN A 219 18.13 17.83 -1.20
CA GLN A 219 18.90 19.04 -0.92
C GLN A 219 19.88 18.74 0.22
N ALA A 220 21.17 18.72 -0.09
CA ALA A 220 22.17 18.42 0.92
C ALA A 220 22.30 19.54 1.94
N ALA A 221 22.43 19.18 3.22
CA ALA A 221 22.57 20.15 4.31
C ALA A 221 24.01 20.69 4.52
N PHE A 222 25.01 20.14 3.82
CA PHE A 222 26.43 20.51 4.03
C PHE A 222 27.19 20.81 2.75
N THR A 223 28.24 21.61 2.89
CA THR A 223 29.09 22.13 1.81
C THR A 223 29.81 20.98 1.07
N GLY A 224 29.58 20.86 -0.24
CA GLY A 224 30.22 19.85 -1.10
C GLY A 224 29.35 18.65 -1.48
N ALA A 225 28.17 18.49 -0.86
CA ALA A 225 27.22 17.47 -1.26
C ALA A 225 26.36 17.89 -2.46
N ARG A 226 25.98 16.91 -3.29
CA ARG A 226 25.27 17.15 -4.56
C ARG A 226 23.78 17.06 -4.33
N SER A 227 23.04 18.12 -4.65
CA SER A 227 21.58 18.05 -4.77
C SER A 227 21.21 17.28 -6.04
N PHE A 228 20.20 16.42 -5.99
CA PHE A 228 19.71 15.73 -7.18
C PHE A 228 18.19 15.64 -7.17
N SER A 229 17.63 15.63 -8.38
CA SER A 229 16.22 15.34 -8.60
C SER A 229 16.10 14.09 -9.45
N LYS A 230 15.34 13.10 -8.99
CA LYS A 230 15.11 11.86 -9.74
C LYS A 230 13.63 11.54 -9.74
N LYS A 231 13.14 11.02 -10.86
CA LYS A 231 11.79 10.46 -10.97
C LYS A 231 11.91 8.96 -11.10
N VAL A 232 11.18 8.23 -10.28
CA VAL A 232 11.06 6.77 -10.37
C VAL A 232 9.61 6.47 -10.67
N ASN A 233 9.37 5.71 -11.74
CA ASN A 233 8.05 5.22 -12.09
C ASN A 233 7.99 3.74 -11.73
N GLY A 234 6.86 3.31 -11.19
CA GLY A 234 6.61 1.91 -10.93
C GLY A 234 5.16 1.55 -11.14
N GLN A 235 4.94 0.25 -11.28
CA GLN A 235 3.62 -0.35 -11.25
C GLN A 235 3.61 -1.21 -9.98
N SER A 236 2.70 -0.92 -9.06
CA SER A 236 2.39 -1.87 -8.00
C SER A 236 1.36 -2.84 -8.54
N SER A 237 1.54 -4.14 -8.36
CA SER A 237 0.50 -5.14 -8.62
C SER A 237 0.36 -6.02 -7.39
N GLY A 238 -0.76 -5.87 -6.69
CA GLY A 238 -1.17 -6.80 -5.62
C GLY A 238 -0.12 -7.02 -4.53
N SER A 239 -0.06 -6.10 -3.56
CA SER A 239 0.77 -6.21 -2.33
C SER A 239 2.30 -6.32 -2.50
N GLU A 240 2.84 -6.31 -3.72
CA GLU A 240 4.29 -6.28 -3.90
C GLU A 240 4.87 -4.93 -3.47
N SER A 241 5.72 -4.96 -2.44
CA SER A 241 6.53 -3.83 -2.00
C SER A 241 7.56 -3.46 -3.06
N PHE A 242 7.60 -2.21 -3.48
CA PHE A 242 8.70 -1.72 -4.32
C PHE A 242 9.78 -1.07 -3.47
N ASP A 243 11.00 -1.62 -3.53
CA ASP A 243 12.17 -1.04 -2.86
C ASP A 243 12.76 0.11 -3.69
N ILE A 244 12.45 1.32 -3.26
CA ILE A 244 12.93 2.56 -3.87
C ILE A 244 14.44 2.72 -3.72
N VAL A 245 15.05 2.21 -2.64
CA VAL A 245 16.47 2.41 -2.34
C VAL A 245 17.33 1.76 -3.43
N ARG A 246 16.97 0.55 -3.87
CA ARG A 246 17.59 -0.11 -5.03
C ARG A 246 17.51 0.72 -6.31
N SER A 247 16.42 1.44 -6.51
CA SER A 247 16.24 2.28 -7.70
C SER A 247 17.09 3.54 -7.70
N LEU A 248 17.60 3.94 -6.53
CA LEU A 248 18.55 5.04 -6.37
C LEU A 248 20.02 4.61 -6.52
N ALA A 249 20.28 3.35 -6.92
CA ALA A 249 21.62 2.84 -7.26
C ALA A 249 22.67 3.02 -6.16
N ASN A 250 22.27 2.89 -4.90
CA ASN A 250 23.13 3.07 -3.71
C ASN A 250 23.76 4.47 -3.57
N GLU A 251 23.18 5.51 -4.17
CA GLU A 251 23.53 6.89 -3.84
C GLU A 251 22.94 7.26 -2.47
N THR A 252 23.62 6.85 -1.40
CA THR A 252 23.23 7.03 0.00
C THR A 252 23.87 8.27 0.60
N LEU A 253 23.12 9.38 0.77
CA LEU A 253 23.47 10.49 1.69
C LEU A 253 22.19 11.21 2.16
N GLY A 254 22.16 11.64 3.43
CA GLY A 254 20.97 12.14 4.17
C GLY A 254 20.46 13.54 3.77
N GLY A 255 19.13 13.74 3.83
CA GLY A 255 18.41 14.92 3.34
C GLY A 255 16.88 14.78 3.39
N SER A 256 16.15 15.68 2.76
CA SER A 256 14.68 15.62 2.64
C SER A 256 14.23 14.92 1.36
N VAL A 257 13.15 14.12 1.45
CA VAL A 257 12.50 13.45 0.30
C VAL A 257 11.04 13.85 0.26
N THR A 258 10.59 14.51 -0.81
CA THR A 258 9.17 14.82 -1.02
C THR A 258 8.57 13.83 -2.01
N ALA A 259 7.75 12.90 -1.54
CA ALA A 259 7.08 11.96 -2.44
C ALA A 259 5.78 12.56 -2.98
N LYS A 260 5.64 12.58 -4.30
CA LYS A 260 4.37 12.88 -4.99
C LYS A 260 3.95 11.67 -5.77
N TRP A 261 2.68 11.26 -5.70
CA TRP A 261 2.14 10.21 -6.57
C TRP A 261 0.85 10.66 -7.25
N THR A 262 0.60 10.10 -8.43
CA THR A 262 -0.63 10.31 -9.21
C THR A 262 -1.21 8.96 -9.59
N VAL A 263 -2.49 8.75 -9.31
CA VAL A 263 -3.24 7.61 -9.83
C VAL A 263 -3.59 7.96 -11.27
N ALA A 264 -3.02 7.26 -12.26
CA ALA A 264 -3.47 7.42 -13.63
C ALA A 264 -4.96 7.08 -13.68
N SER A 265 -5.83 8.07 -13.93
CA SER A 265 -7.29 7.90 -13.85
C SER A 265 -7.79 7.09 -15.03
N THR A 266 -7.89 5.78 -14.82
CA THR A 266 -8.42 4.77 -15.73
C THR A 266 -9.92 4.94 -16.05
N LYS A 267 -10.63 5.78 -15.28
CA LYS A 267 -12.09 5.99 -15.38
C LYS A 267 -12.57 6.63 -16.67
N GLU A 268 -11.83 7.59 -17.24
CA GLU A 268 -12.29 8.32 -18.44
C GLU A 268 -12.31 7.39 -19.68
N SER A 269 -11.32 6.50 -19.82
CA SER A 269 -11.30 5.50 -20.91
C SER A 269 -12.29 4.36 -20.68
N ALA A 270 -12.44 3.87 -19.44
CA ALA A 270 -13.44 2.85 -19.12
C ALA A 270 -14.88 3.32 -19.38
N ALA A 271 -15.19 4.58 -19.05
CA ALA A 271 -16.50 5.18 -19.31
C ALA A 271 -16.75 5.38 -20.81
N GLN A 272 -15.73 5.76 -21.58
CA GLN A 272 -15.77 5.85 -23.05
C GLN A 272 -16.24 4.55 -23.68
N GLU A 273 -15.52 3.48 -23.35
CA GLU A 273 -15.62 2.20 -24.05
C GLU A 273 -16.86 1.39 -23.61
N SER A 274 -17.33 1.57 -22.37
CA SER A 274 -18.48 0.83 -21.83
C SER A 274 -19.74 1.67 -21.61
N GLU A 275 -19.72 2.98 -21.90
CA GLU A 275 -20.75 3.95 -21.48
C GLU A 275 -21.01 3.94 -19.96
N GLY A 276 -20.00 3.59 -19.15
CA GLY A 276 -20.12 3.46 -17.70
C GLY A 276 -20.91 2.23 -17.22
N ARG A 277 -21.12 1.23 -18.09
CA ARG A 277 -21.84 -0.01 -17.76
C ARG A 277 -20.92 -1.02 -17.04
N GLN A 278 -21.53 -1.94 -16.31
CA GLN A 278 -20.82 -3.08 -15.70
C GLN A 278 -20.35 -4.06 -16.79
N GLU A 279 -19.22 -4.74 -16.56
CA GLU A 279 -18.59 -5.73 -17.46
C GLU A 279 -19.58 -6.78 -17.98
N PHE A 280 -20.60 -7.14 -17.19
CA PHE A 280 -21.56 -8.18 -17.54
C PHE A 280 -22.95 -7.60 -17.73
N LEU A 281 -23.62 -8.06 -18.79
CA LEU A 281 -25.06 -7.87 -18.98
C LEU A 281 -25.84 -8.61 -17.88
N PRO A 282 -27.11 -8.26 -17.62
CA PRO A 282 -27.93 -8.94 -16.60
C PRO A 282 -28.09 -10.45 -16.80
N ASN A 283 -27.82 -10.95 -18.02
CA ASN A 283 -27.84 -12.37 -18.36
C ASN A 283 -26.49 -13.09 -18.09
N GLY A 284 -25.52 -12.41 -17.47
CA GLY A 284 -24.22 -12.97 -17.10
C GLY A 284 -23.19 -13.03 -18.23
N TYR A 285 -23.53 -12.57 -19.44
CA TYR A 285 -22.57 -12.50 -20.54
C TYR A 285 -21.75 -11.21 -20.49
N PRO A 286 -20.46 -11.26 -20.88
CA PRO A 286 -19.62 -10.07 -20.93
C PRO A 286 -20.15 -9.07 -21.96
N LEU A 287 -19.89 -7.80 -21.70
CA LEU A 287 -20.32 -6.69 -22.54
C LEU A 287 -19.56 -6.76 -23.86
N PHE A 288 -20.28 -7.10 -24.92
CA PHE A 288 -19.74 -7.17 -26.27
C PHE A 288 -20.01 -5.86 -27.00
N SER A 289 -19.04 -5.42 -27.79
CA SER A 289 -19.18 -4.23 -28.63
C SER A 289 -20.41 -4.33 -29.54
N ASN A 290 -21.31 -3.36 -29.43
CA ASN A 290 -22.42 -3.22 -30.36
C ASN A 290 -21.94 -2.91 -31.79
N ALA A 291 -20.70 -2.46 -31.96
CA ALA A 291 -20.11 -2.17 -33.27
C ALA A 291 -19.65 -3.43 -34.04
N LYS A 292 -19.83 -4.64 -33.47
CA LYS A 292 -19.41 -5.93 -34.05
C LYS A 292 -17.93 -6.00 -34.43
N ASP A 293 -17.09 -5.18 -33.79
CA ASP A 293 -15.65 -5.18 -33.97
C ASP A 293 -14.94 -6.25 -33.11
N ASN A 294 -15.70 -6.99 -32.30
CA ASN A 294 -15.22 -7.97 -31.33
C ASN A 294 -14.50 -7.35 -30.11
N GLY A 295 -14.89 -6.14 -29.70
CA GLY A 295 -14.52 -5.60 -28.39
C GLY A 295 -15.22 -6.33 -27.23
N TYR A 296 -14.46 -6.62 -26.17
CA TYR A 296 -14.98 -7.25 -24.95
C TYR A 296 -14.67 -6.42 -23.70
N GLY A 297 -15.66 -6.31 -22.81
CA GLY A 297 -15.51 -5.80 -21.46
C GLY A 297 -15.41 -4.29 -21.34
N ILE A 298 -15.06 -3.80 -20.16
CA ILE A 298 -15.02 -2.38 -19.82
C ILE A 298 -14.11 -1.59 -20.76
N TYR A 299 -12.99 -2.17 -21.18
CA TYR A 299 -12.01 -1.52 -22.08
C TYR A 299 -12.18 -1.88 -23.56
N GLN A 300 -13.23 -2.63 -23.91
CA GLN A 300 -13.52 -3.05 -25.29
C GLN A 300 -12.28 -3.64 -26.00
N LEU A 301 -11.54 -4.51 -25.31
CA LEU A 301 -10.35 -5.14 -25.85
C LEU A 301 -10.67 -5.88 -27.15
N THR A 302 -10.04 -5.45 -28.24
CA THR A 302 -10.40 -5.90 -29.59
C THR A 302 -9.22 -6.52 -30.33
N ASN A 303 -8.09 -5.81 -30.42
CA ASN A 303 -6.87 -6.38 -30.99
C ASN A 303 -5.60 -5.82 -30.31
N PRO A 304 -4.77 -6.69 -29.69
CA PRO A 304 -4.81 -8.17 -29.80
C PRO A 304 -6.10 -8.78 -29.22
N PRO A 305 -6.65 -9.85 -29.83
CA PRO A 305 -7.89 -10.45 -29.34
C PRO A 305 -7.73 -10.82 -27.87
N PRO A 306 -8.70 -10.46 -27.00
CA PRO A 306 -8.57 -10.74 -25.58
C PRO A 306 -8.58 -12.25 -25.35
N THR A 307 -7.79 -12.69 -24.38
CA THR A 307 -7.78 -14.04 -23.86
C THR A 307 -9.11 -14.36 -23.17
N TYR A 308 -9.41 -15.64 -23.00
CA TYR A 308 -10.59 -16.09 -22.26
C TYR A 308 -10.69 -15.44 -20.87
N ASN A 309 -9.58 -15.31 -20.16
CA ASN A 309 -9.56 -14.69 -18.84
C ASN A 309 -9.90 -13.19 -18.91
N GLU A 310 -9.35 -12.46 -19.89
CA GLU A 310 -9.68 -11.04 -20.08
C GLU A 310 -11.12 -10.80 -20.52
N VAL A 311 -11.80 -11.81 -21.09
CA VAL A 311 -13.23 -11.74 -21.45
C VAL A 311 -14.14 -12.01 -20.25
N TRP A 312 -13.78 -12.95 -19.37
CA TRP A 312 -14.66 -13.41 -18.27
C TRP A 312 -14.25 -12.89 -16.89
N ASN A 313 -13.21 -12.07 -16.79
CA ASN A 313 -12.75 -11.47 -15.55
C ASN A 313 -12.53 -9.97 -15.76
N TRP A 314 -13.44 -9.16 -15.24
CA TRP A 314 -13.40 -7.69 -15.37
C TRP A 314 -12.08 -7.08 -14.88
N LYS A 315 -11.44 -7.67 -13.85
CA LYS A 315 -10.14 -7.17 -13.37
C LYS A 315 -9.05 -7.42 -14.42
N ALA A 316 -9.04 -8.60 -15.02
CA ALA A 316 -8.10 -8.91 -16.09
C ALA A 316 -8.36 -8.04 -17.33
N ASN A 317 -9.62 -7.80 -17.70
CA ASN A 317 -9.99 -6.88 -18.78
C ASN A 317 -9.44 -5.47 -18.54
N VAL A 318 -9.70 -4.92 -17.35
CA VAL A 318 -9.24 -3.59 -16.95
C VAL A 318 -7.72 -3.51 -16.96
N LEU A 319 -7.02 -4.48 -16.37
CA LEU A 319 -5.55 -4.51 -16.35
C LEU A 319 -4.95 -4.48 -17.76
N SER A 320 -5.47 -5.32 -18.66
CA SER A 320 -4.98 -5.38 -20.04
C SER A 320 -5.37 -4.16 -20.86
N GLY A 321 -6.55 -3.56 -20.58
CA GLY A 321 -6.97 -2.29 -21.16
C GLY A 321 -6.06 -1.13 -20.78
N ILE A 322 -5.67 -1.05 -19.51
CA ILE A 322 -4.70 -0.08 -19.01
C ILE A 322 -3.34 -0.28 -19.68
N ALA A 323 -2.83 -1.51 -19.70
CA ALA A 323 -1.54 -1.82 -20.32
C ALA A 323 -1.54 -1.48 -21.82
N LEU A 324 -2.64 -1.75 -22.52
CA LEU A 324 -2.80 -1.37 -23.93
C LEU A 324 -2.81 0.15 -24.10
N LEU A 325 -3.54 0.88 -23.25
CA LEU A 325 -3.59 2.34 -23.29
C LEU A 325 -2.21 2.95 -23.04
N GLU A 326 -1.47 2.46 -22.05
CA GLU A 326 -0.08 2.90 -21.78
C GLU A 326 0.83 2.69 -22.99
N ASN A 327 0.72 1.53 -23.64
CA ASN A 327 1.46 1.26 -24.86
C ASN A 327 1.07 2.27 -25.98
N LYS A 328 -0.22 2.59 -26.12
CA LYS A 328 -0.67 3.61 -27.09
C LYS A 328 -0.23 5.03 -26.74
N THR A 329 -0.11 5.37 -25.46
CA THR A 329 0.48 6.62 -25.00
C THR A 329 1.97 6.69 -25.36
N LYS A 330 2.74 5.61 -25.19
CA LYS A 330 4.15 5.54 -25.62
C LYS A 330 4.30 5.70 -27.14
N GLU A 331 3.44 5.05 -27.92
CA GLU A 331 3.38 5.20 -29.38
C GLU A 331 3.05 6.64 -29.77
N ALA A 332 2.06 7.27 -29.11
CA ALA A 332 1.65 8.65 -29.35
C ALA A 332 2.75 9.66 -29.04
N ASN A 333 3.44 9.52 -27.90
CA ASN A 333 4.59 10.35 -27.53
C ASN A 333 5.69 10.26 -28.59
N SER A 334 6.01 9.04 -29.03
CA SER A 334 7.01 8.79 -30.07
C SER A 334 6.60 9.41 -31.40
N TRP A 335 5.33 9.30 -31.77
CA TRP A 335 4.77 9.95 -32.97
C TRP A 335 4.92 11.47 -32.90
N MET A 336 4.43 12.11 -31.82
CA MET A 336 4.47 13.56 -31.68
C MET A 336 5.90 14.10 -31.63
N THR A 337 6.84 13.35 -31.04
CA THR A 337 8.27 13.68 -31.07
C THR A 337 8.80 13.76 -32.51
N ARG A 338 8.48 12.76 -33.36
CA ARG A 338 8.87 12.77 -34.78
C ARG A 338 8.22 13.94 -35.53
N GLN A 339 6.95 14.24 -35.26
CA GLN A 339 6.26 15.34 -35.92
C GLN A 339 6.85 16.70 -35.53
N ARG A 340 7.17 16.93 -34.25
CA ARG A 340 7.82 18.16 -33.79
C ARG A 340 9.22 18.31 -34.41
N GLN A 341 9.98 17.23 -34.52
CA GLN A 341 11.28 17.25 -35.21
C GLN A 341 11.13 17.60 -36.69
N GLN A 342 10.14 17.04 -37.41
CA GLN A 342 9.86 17.41 -38.79
C GLN A 342 9.52 18.89 -38.93
N ALA A 343 8.66 19.41 -38.05
CA ALA A 343 8.30 20.83 -38.00
C ALA A 343 9.52 21.73 -37.76
N LYS A 344 10.40 21.34 -36.84
CA LYS A 344 11.64 22.04 -36.54
C LYS A 344 12.59 22.08 -37.72
N ILE A 345 12.82 20.94 -38.36
CA ILE A 345 13.71 20.84 -39.54
C ILE A 345 13.18 21.72 -40.67
N GLN A 346 11.88 21.66 -40.94
CA GLN A 346 11.29 22.40 -42.06
C GLN A 346 11.28 23.92 -41.84
N THR A 347 11.00 24.36 -40.60
CA THR A 347 10.83 25.79 -40.30
C THR A 347 12.08 26.44 -39.70
N ASN A 348 13.13 25.64 -39.46
CA ASN A 348 14.35 26.04 -38.77
C ASN A 348 14.12 26.69 -37.39
N ARG A 349 13.02 26.34 -36.71
CA ARG A 349 12.69 26.78 -35.35
C ARG A 349 11.69 25.82 -34.71
N GLU A 350 11.64 25.76 -33.39
CA GLU A 350 10.60 25.00 -32.69
C GLU A 350 9.21 25.52 -33.08
N GLN A 351 8.29 24.61 -33.42
CA GLN A 351 6.89 24.92 -33.70
C GLN A 351 6.03 24.28 -32.61
N PRO A 352 5.57 25.06 -31.63
CA PRO A 352 4.57 24.57 -30.69
C PRO A 352 3.36 24.02 -31.43
N VAL A 353 2.76 22.95 -30.91
CA VAL A 353 1.49 22.47 -31.44
C VAL A 353 0.41 23.48 -31.05
N ASP A 354 -0.49 23.82 -31.98
CA ASP A 354 -1.61 24.70 -31.67
C ASP A 354 -2.48 24.07 -30.57
N ASP A 355 -2.92 24.89 -29.61
CA ASP A 355 -3.86 24.44 -28.59
C ASP A 355 -5.18 24.02 -29.23
N GLU A 356 -5.77 22.93 -28.73
CA GLU A 356 -6.92 22.30 -29.34
C GLU A 356 -8.06 22.16 -28.32
N ARG A 357 -9.16 22.87 -28.56
CA ARG A 357 -10.41 22.69 -27.82
C ARG A 357 -11.28 21.65 -28.53
N VAL A 358 -11.62 20.57 -27.82
CA VAL A 358 -12.49 19.51 -28.33
C VAL A 358 -13.72 19.39 -27.46
N GLY A 359 -14.90 19.64 -28.03
CA GLY A 359 -16.15 19.69 -27.28
C GLY A 359 -16.18 20.82 -26.24
N LEU A 360 -17.04 20.66 -25.24
CA LEU A 360 -17.23 21.67 -24.19
C LEU A 360 -16.19 21.56 -23.07
N ASN A 361 -15.69 20.35 -22.79
CA ASN A 361 -14.98 20.04 -21.55
C ASN A 361 -13.50 19.66 -21.73
N CYS A 362 -12.99 19.59 -22.97
CA CYS A 362 -11.57 19.30 -23.19
C CYS A 362 -10.84 20.47 -23.85
N PHE A 363 -9.68 20.75 -23.27
CA PHE A 363 -8.68 21.64 -23.83
C PHE A 363 -7.34 20.89 -23.77
N PHE A 364 -6.72 20.70 -24.93
CA PHE A 364 -5.45 20.02 -25.06
C PHE A 364 -4.37 21.03 -25.45
N SER A 365 -3.26 21.00 -24.73
CA SER A 365 -2.13 21.91 -24.92
C SER A 365 -0.84 21.26 -24.45
N ASP A 366 0.28 21.56 -25.12
CA ASP A 366 1.63 21.11 -24.72
C ASP A 366 2.00 21.58 -23.30
N ASN A 367 1.37 22.67 -22.81
CA ASN A 367 1.62 23.26 -21.49
C ASN A 367 0.55 22.90 -20.44
N SER A 368 -0.35 21.97 -20.74
CA SER A 368 -1.41 21.56 -19.80
C SER A 368 -1.24 20.13 -19.33
N THR A 369 -2.08 19.71 -18.37
CA THR A 369 -2.15 18.32 -17.92
C THR A 369 -2.74 17.38 -18.97
N ARG A 370 -3.53 17.91 -19.92
CA ARG A 370 -4.08 17.18 -21.07
C ARG A 370 -3.29 17.53 -22.32
N LYS A 371 -2.33 16.70 -22.68
CA LYS A 371 -1.40 16.99 -23.77
C LYS A 371 -2.00 16.59 -25.12
N ILE A 372 -1.46 17.15 -26.21
CA ILE A 372 -1.88 16.75 -27.56
C ILE A 372 -1.63 15.25 -27.80
N GLU A 373 -0.61 14.68 -27.18
CA GLU A 373 -0.32 13.24 -27.20
C GLU A 373 -1.51 12.39 -26.73
N ASP A 374 -2.30 12.87 -25.77
CA ASP A 374 -3.46 12.14 -25.25
C ASP A 374 -4.52 11.99 -26.35
N THR A 375 -4.71 13.01 -27.20
CA THR A 375 -5.63 12.94 -28.36
C THR A 375 -5.16 11.90 -29.39
N VAL A 376 -3.85 11.77 -29.57
CA VAL A 376 -3.25 10.78 -30.47
C VAL A 376 -3.37 9.38 -29.86
N ALA A 377 -3.16 9.22 -28.55
CA ALA A 377 -3.31 7.97 -27.83
C ALA A 377 -4.75 7.45 -27.88
N ILE A 378 -5.75 8.30 -27.62
CA ILE A 378 -7.18 7.97 -27.75
C ILE A 378 -7.49 7.45 -29.15
N LYS A 379 -7.00 8.15 -30.18
CA LYS A 379 -7.23 7.77 -31.58
C LYS A 379 -6.54 6.44 -31.95
N LEU A 380 -5.35 6.20 -31.41
CA LEU A 380 -4.60 4.95 -31.59
C LEU A 380 -5.26 3.76 -30.87
N PHE A 381 -5.75 3.98 -29.66
CA PHE A 381 -6.48 2.97 -28.88
C PHE A 381 -7.72 2.50 -29.65
N ASN A 382 -8.47 3.45 -30.19
CA ASN A 382 -9.67 3.21 -30.99
C ASN A 382 -9.40 2.80 -32.44
N ARG A 383 -8.13 2.56 -32.82
CA ARG A 383 -7.72 2.07 -34.15
C ARG A 383 -8.27 2.91 -35.30
N ALA A 384 -8.46 4.20 -35.07
CA ALA A 384 -9.09 5.06 -36.06
C ALA A 384 -8.21 5.11 -37.31
N SER A 385 -8.74 4.67 -38.45
CA SER A 385 -8.08 4.91 -39.72
C SER A 385 -8.14 6.40 -40.08
N ASN A 386 -7.34 6.83 -41.06
CA ASN A 386 -7.02 8.24 -41.39
C ASN A 386 -5.96 8.89 -40.48
N GLY A 387 -4.99 8.10 -40.02
CA GLY A 387 -3.78 8.60 -39.36
C GLY A 387 -4.01 9.16 -37.96
N HIS A 388 -2.93 9.68 -37.37
CA HIS A 388 -2.92 10.21 -36.00
C HIS A 388 -3.74 11.50 -35.88
N TYR A 389 -4.21 11.79 -34.66
CA TYR A 389 -5.07 12.96 -34.41
C TYR A 389 -4.37 14.27 -34.77
N CYS A 390 -3.10 14.43 -34.38
CA CYS A 390 -2.25 15.55 -34.76
C CYS A 390 -1.09 15.06 -35.65
N SER A 391 -0.74 15.84 -36.67
CA SER A 391 0.38 15.58 -37.57
C SER A 391 0.91 16.90 -38.14
N TRP A 392 2.17 16.93 -38.51
CA TRP A 392 2.79 18.05 -39.21
C TRP A 392 2.52 17.95 -40.71
N ASN A 393 1.95 18.99 -41.31
CA ASN A 393 1.71 19.05 -42.75
C ASN A 393 2.88 19.72 -43.47
N ASN A 394 3.72 18.91 -44.12
CA ASN A 394 4.90 19.37 -44.84
C ASN A 394 4.60 20.29 -46.03
N THR A 395 3.40 20.21 -46.63
CA THR A 395 3.08 21.03 -47.82
C THR A 395 2.87 22.50 -47.47
N ILE A 396 2.24 22.76 -46.32
CA ILE A 396 1.89 24.12 -45.88
C ILE A 396 2.67 24.57 -44.63
N ALA A 397 3.58 23.73 -44.14
CA ALA A 397 4.37 23.96 -42.93
C ALA A 397 3.50 24.37 -41.73
N LYS A 398 2.45 23.59 -41.44
CA LYS A 398 1.54 23.81 -40.30
C LYS A 398 1.10 22.50 -39.66
N TRP A 399 0.73 22.57 -38.38
CA TRP A 399 0.05 21.47 -37.70
C TRP A 399 -1.33 21.21 -38.34
N LYS A 400 -1.69 19.92 -38.45
CA LYS A 400 -2.95 19.45 -39.00
C LYS A 400 -3.60 18.48 -38.04
N PHE A 401 -4.85 18.78 -37.68
CA PHE A 401 -5.69 17.93 -36.84
C PHE A 401 -6.63 17.06 -37.69
N ASN A 402 -6.40 15.75 -37.71
CA ASN A 402 -7.26 14.75 -38.33
C ASN A 402 -8.33 14.32 -37.31
N ARG A 403 -9.27 15.23 -37.02
CA ARG A 403 -10.25 15.08 -35.93
C ARG A 403 -11.17 13.87 -36.05
N VAL A 404 -11.48 13.47 -37.29
CA VAL A 404 -12.39 12.37 -37.60
C VAL A 404 -11.66 11.17 -38.22
N ASN A 405 -12.24 9.99 -38.04
CA ASN A 405 -11.85 8.74 -38.69
C ASN A 405 -12.49 8.62 -40.10
N HIS A 406 -12.27 7.51 -40.81
CA HIS A 406 -12.91 7.23 -42.12
C HIS A 406 -14.44 7.13 -42.09
N ARG A 407 -15.03 6.92 -40.91
CA ARG A 407 -16.49 6.89 -40.68
C ARG A 407 -17.05 8.25 -40.31
N ASN A 408 -16.23 9.32 -40.38
CA ASN A 408 -16.58 10.67 -39.98
C ASN A 408 -16.91 10.82 -38.47
N GLU A 409 -16.34 9.95 -37.63
CA GLU A 409 -16.50 9.97 -36.18
C GLU A 409 -15.24 10.52 -35.50
N SER A 410 -15.41 11.29 -34.42
CA SER A 410 -14.30 11.80 -33.61
C SER A 410 -14.29 11.16 -32.23
N TYR A 411 -13.42 10.17 -32.03
CA TYR A 411 -13.27 9.51 -30.72
C TYR A 411 -12.90 10.48 -29.61
N VAL A 412 -12.03 11.45 -29.90
CA VAL A 412 -11.64 12.48 -28.93
C VAL A 412 -12.85 13.34 -28.53
N LEU A 413 -13.71 13.70 -29.49
CA LEU A 413 -14.95 14.42 -29.18
C LEU A 413 -15.92 13.57 -28.36
N LEU A 414 -16.02 12.27 -28.65
CA LEU A 414 -16.84 11.35 -27.85
C LEU A 414 -16.34 11.32 -26.40
N VAL A 415 -15.03 11.14 -26.16
CA VAL A 415 -14.44 11.17 -24.80
C VAL A 415 -14.76 12.48 -24.11
N CYS A 416 -14.55 13.59 -24.81
CA CYS A 416 -14.71 14.92 -24.26
C CYS A 416 -16.16 15.34 -23.99
N ASN A 417 -17.13 14.65 -24.59
CA ASN A 417 -18.55 14.90 -24.38
C ASN A 417 -19.18 13.96 -23.36
N GLN A 418 -18.47 12.92 -22.92
CA GLN A 418 -18.92 12.13 -21.79
C GLN A 418 -18.81 12.99 -20.53
N ASN A 419 -19.94 13.23 -19.88
CA ASN A 419 -19.97 13.86 -18.56
C ASN A 419 -19.41 12.85 -17.56
N VAL A 420 -18.09 12.89 -17.35
CA VAL A 420 -17.42 12.16 -16.27
C VAL A 420 -17.47 12.98 -14.99
#